data_AF-A0A7L1CW90-F1
#
_entry.id   AF-A0A7L1CW90-F1
#
_cell.length_a   1.000
_cell.length_b   1.000
_cell.length_c   1.000
_cell.angle_alpha   90.00
_cell.angle_beta   90.00
_cell.angle_gamma   90.00
#
_symmetry.space_group_name_H-M   'P 1'
#
loop_
_entity.id
_entity.type
_entity.pdbx_description
1 polymer ?
#
loop_
_entity_poly.entity_id
_entity_poly.type
_entity_poly.pdbx_seq_one_letter_code
_entity_poly.pdbx_strand_id
1 'polypeptide(L)' 'MSQNQSDTDGHCGLVVNMASMAAFEGQVGQAAYSASKGGIMGMTLPIAQDLVPLGIRAVTIAPG' A
#
# COMPACT_ATOMS: atom_id res chain seq x y z
N MET A 1 -5.59 13.25 7.37
CA MET A 1 -5.07 13.03 6.00
C MET A 1 -5.85 13.84 4.96
N SER A 2 -7.17 13.68 4.81
CA SER A 2 -7.95 14.51 3.87
C SER A 2 -8.05 16.00 4.25
N GLN A 3 -7.83 16.33 5.52
CA GLN A 3 -7.80 17.70 6.05
C GLN A 3 -6.37 18.23 6.27
N ASN A 4 -5.35 17.49 5.82
CA ASN A 4 -3.98 17.98 5.92
C ASN A 4 -3.80 19.15 4.94
N GLN A 5 -2.99 20.14 5.32
CA GLN A 5 -2.58 21.18 4.39
C GLN A 5 -1.70 20.56 3.29
N SER A 6 -2.00 20.87 2.03
CA SER A 6 -1.23 20.41 0.87
C SER A 6 0.16 21.04 0.86
N ASP A 7 1.18 20.29 0.44
CA ASP A 7 2.50 20.85 0.13
C ASP A 7 2.48 21.66 -1.18
N THR A 8 3.64 22.18 -1.61
CA THR A 8 3.78 22.98 -2.83
C THR A 8 3.41 22.20 -4.10
N ASP A 9 3.41 20.88 -4.05
CA ASP A 9 3.11 19.98 -5.16
C ASP A 9 1.67 19.44 -5.08
N GLY A 10 0.87 19.92 -4.12
CA GLY A 10 -0.52 19.52 -3.92
C GLY A 10 -0.70 18.18 -3.21
N HIS A 11 0.35 17.64 -2.57
CA HIS A 11 0.25 16.39 -1.83
C HIS A 11 -0.23 16.62 -0.40
N CYS A 12 -1.23 15.85 0.02
CA CYS A 12 -1.86 15.94 1.34
C CYS A 12 -1.43 14.80 2.28
N GLY A 13 -0.79 13.75 1.75
CA GLY A 13 -0.30 12.64 2.56
C GLY A 13 0.29 11.49 1.75
N LEU A 14 0.85 10.54 2.49
CA LEU A 14 1.39 9.29 1.98
C LEU A 14 1.04 8.15 2.94
N VAL A 15 0.40 7.11 2.43
CA VAL A 15 0.20 5.83 3.11
C VAL A 15 1.27 4.86 2.64
N VAL A 16 2.00 4.26 3.58
CA VAL A 16 3.00 3.21 3.30
C VAL A 16 2.54 1.93 3.96
N ASN A 17 2.22 0.92 3.14
CA ASN A 17 1.85 -0.41 3.63
C ASN A 17 3.06 -1.35 3.60
N MET A 18 3.02 -2.36 4.48
CA MET A 18 4.07 -3.38 4.59
C MET A 18 3.58 -4.73 4.06
N ALA A 19 4.11 -5.12 2.90
CA ALA A 19 3.98 -6.46 2.33
C ALA A 19 5.14 -7.37 2.78
N SER A 20 5.54 -8.33 1.94
CA SER A 20 6.67 -9.25 2.11
C SER A 20 6.91 -9.95 0.77
N MET A 21 8.11 -10.51 0.55
CA MET A 21 8.36 -11.44 -0.55
C MET A 21 7.36 -12.62 -0.60
N ALA A 22 6.82 -13.03 0.55
CA ALA A 22 5.78 -14.05 0.63
C ALA A 22 4.49 -13.68 -0.14
N ALA A 23 4.29 -12.41 -0.52
CA ALA A 23 3.18 -11.98 -1.36
C ALA A 23 3.30 -12.43 -2.83
N PHE A 24 4.53 -12.67 -3.31
CA PHE A 24 4.81 -12.94 -4.73
C PHE A 24 5.00 -14.44 -4.99
N GLU A 25 5.95 -15.04 -4.27
CA GLU A 25 6.35 -16.44 -4.49
C GLU A 25 5.66 -17.39 -3.50
N GLY A 26 5.02 -16.85 -2.47
CA GLY A 26 4.53 -17.61 -1.33
C GLY A 26 5.69 -18.12 -0.45
N GLN A 27 5.34 -18.58 0.75
CA GLN A 27 6.31 -19.19 1.65
C GLN A 27 5.74 -20.49 2.24
N VAL A 28 6.53 -21.57 2.20
CA VAL A 28 6.13 -22.90 2.69
C VAL A 28 5.74 -22.81 4.17
N GLY A 29 4.58 -23.38 4.52
CA GLY A 29 4.03 -23.32 5.88
C GLY A 29 3.38 -21.98 6.24
N GLN A 30 3.32 -21.02 5.30
CA GLN A 30 2.84 -19.66 5.55
C GLN A 30 1.73 -19.25 4.58
N ALA A 31 0.77 -20.14 4.29
CA ALA A 31 -0.33 -19.85 3.37
C ALA A 31 -1.17 -18.63 3.79
N ALA A 32 -1.57 -18.56 5.06
CA ALA A 32 -2.36 -17.43 5.57
C ALA A 32 -1.57 -16.11 5.55
N TYR A 33 -0.27 -16.16 5.87
CA TYR A 33 0.60 -14.99 5.81
C TYR A 33 0.80 -14.52 4.36
N SER A 34 1.11 -15.44 3.44
CA SER A 34 1.24 -15.17 2.00
C SER A 34 -0.04 -14.57 1.43
N ALA A 35 -1.21 -15.10 1.79
CA ALA A 35 -2.50 -14.53 1.42
C ALA A 35 -2.70 -13.10 1.98
N SER A 36 -2.35 -12.88 3.25
CA SER A 36 -2.44 -11.54 3.85
C SER A 36 -1.56 -10.51 3.15
N LYS A 37 -0.32 -10.90 2.79
CA LYS A 37 0.65 -10.01 2.14
C LYS A 37 0.34 -9.82 0.65
N GLY A 38 -0.19 -10.85 -0.01
CA GLY A 38 -0.77 -10.76 -1.34
C GLY A 38 -1.98 -9.83 -1.38
N GLY A 39 -2.82 -9.85 -0.34
CA GLY A 39 -3.93 -8.91 -0.17
C GLY A 39 -3.46 -7.45 -0.09
N ILE A 40 -2.42 -7.17 0.72
CA ILE A 40 -1.82 -5.83 0.81
C ILE A 40 -1.27 -5.39 -0.56
N MET A 41 -0.62 -6.28 -1.31
CA MET A 41 -0.15 -5.96 -2.66
C MET A 41 -1.31 -5.69 -3.62
N GLY A 42 -2.31 -6.55 -3.66
CA GLY A 42 -3.48 -6.43 -4.53
C GLY A 42 -4.30 -5.15 -4.28
N MET A 43 -4.35 -4.67 -3.03
CA MET A 43 -5.10 -3.45 -2.68
C MET A 43 -4.32 -2.14 -2.93
N THR A 44 -3.03 -2.21 -3.26
CA THR A 44 -2.19 -1.00 -3.33
C THR A 44 -2.66 -0.02 -4.41
N LEU A 45 -2.84 -0.51 -5.64
CA LEU A 45 -3.27 0.31 -6.77
C LEU A 45 -4.69 0.88 -6.60
N PRO A 46 -5.73 0.09 -6.23
CA PRO A 46 -7.06 0.65 -6.06
C PRO A 46 -7.12 1.68 -4.92
N ILE A 47 -6.43 1.45 -3.79
CA ILE A 47 -6.36 2.46 -2.71
C ILE A 47 -5.70 3.74 -3.23
N ALA A 48 -4.62 3.65 -4.02
CA ALA A 48 -3.99 4.84 -4.59
C ALA A 48 -4.97 5.61 -5.52
N GLN A 49 -5.74 4.90 -6.34
CA GLN A 49 -6.74 5.51 -7.24
C GLN A 49 -7.86 6.20 -6.46
N ASP A 50 -8.37 5.57 -5.40
CA ASP A 50 -9.43 6.13 -4.55
C ASP A 50 -8.97 7.39 -3.81
N LEU A 51 -7.67 7.49 -3.49
CA LEU A 51 -7.10 8.55 -2.66
C LEU A 51 -6.48 9.71 -3.46
N VAL A 52 -6.21 9.53 -4.76
CA VAL A 52 -5.69 10.57 -5.65
C VAL A 52 -6.51 11.87 -5.63
N PRO A 53 -7.87 11.84 -5.64
CA PRO A 53 -8.67 13.08 -5.59
C PRO A 53 -8.46 13.90 -4.31
N LEU A 54 -7.96 13.27 -3.24
CA LEU A 54 -7.65 13.91 -1.97
C LEU A 54 -6.19 14.36 -1.88
N GLY A 55 -5.40 14.19 -2.94
CA GLY A 55 -3.96 14.45 -2.95
C GLY A 55 -3.16 13.47 -2.09
N ILE A 56 -3.72 12.30 -1.77
CA ILE A 56 -3.07 11.30 -0.90
C ILE A 56 -2.52 10.16 -1.77
N ARG A 57 -1.25 9.84 -1.56
CA ARG A 57 -0.57 8.74 -2.26
C ARG A 57 -0.61 7.48 -1.39
N ALA A 58 -0.62 6.31 -2.01
CA ALA A 58 -0.46 5.04 -1.32
C ALA A 58 0.57 4.17 -2.04
N VAL A 59 1.51 3.63 -1.28
CA VAL A 59 2.56 2.73 -1.77
C VAL A 59 2.70 1.54 -0.83
N THR A 60 3.28 0.46 -1.33
CA THR A 60 3.55 -0.73 -0.53
C THR A 60 5.00 -1.13 -0.69
N ILE A 61 5.65 -1.42 0.44
CA ILE A 61 7.02 -1.93 0.49
C ILE A 61 6.96 -3.41 0.85
N ALA A 62 7.65 -4.26 0.09
CA ALA A 62 7.80 -5.68 0.37
C ALA A 62 9.27 -5.99 0.66
N PRO A 63 9.67 -6.07 1.95
CA PRO A 63 10.99 -6.58 2.31
C PRO A 63 11.14 -8.07 1.99
N GLY A 64 12.41 -8.47 1.82
CA GLY A 64 12.86 -9.86 1.75
C GLY A 64 12.42 -10.66 2.94
#